data_AF-A0A7X5LN08-F1
#
_entry.id   AF-A0A7X5LN08-F1
#
_cell.length_a   1.000
_cell.length_b   1.000
_cell.length_c   1.000
_cell.angle_alpha   90.00
_cell.angle_beta   90.00
_cell.angle_gamma   90.00
#
_symmetry.space_group_name_H-M   'P 1'
#
loop_
_entity.id
_entity.type
_entity.pdbx_description
1 polymer ?
#
loop_
_entity_poly.entity_id
_entity_poly.type
_entity_poly.pdbx_seq_one_letter_code
_entity_poly.pdbx_strand_id
1 'polypeptide(L)'
;MRKPLWLLIILMLSSQYTNAGAYSITVQSDGSIDADTLSLFNDAVNFWESKIIGTQEYFGIDLKIDASTPFIDGANGVLGSAYTSEQTFDSVIGQFLYSSKGVMRFDIDDVARLKLDGTLFDVILHEMAHVIGFGTLWNPTFNNGGTPQFQNVYINGSGQYTGAYALAIYQEIFNPSATHIPVELDGGSGTANAHWDEGFLGNIFLAEPELLTGYLHSNAYISDITLASFADLGYIVRLSDGRILGIVSSPSTFALFGLALFIIIGRRFKRDVKINVLSYNVL
;
A
#
# COMPACT_ATOMS: atom_id res chain seq x y z
N MET A 1 50.36 18.18 -36.66
CA MET A 1 49.29 18.77 -35.83
C MET A 1 48.05 17.89 -35.88
N ARG A 2 47.76 17.10 -34.84
CA ARG A 2 46.47 16.40 -34.68
C ARG A 2 46.02 16.60 -33.22
N LYS A 3 44.86 17.23 -33.03
CA LYS A 3 44.27 17.55 -31.72
C LYS A 3 43.79 16.26 -31.03
N PRO A 4 43.93 16.10 -29.70
CA PRO A 4 43.32 14.97 -29.02
C PRO A 4 41.81 15.20 -28.87
N LEU A 5 41.03 14.22 -29.31
CA LEU A 5 39.59 14.17 -29.18
C LEU A 5 39.25 13.92 -27.70
N TRP A 6 38.73 14.92 -27.01
CA TRP A 6 38.18 14.75 -25.66
C TRP A 6 36.84 14.02 -25.77
N LEU A 7 36.81 12.77 -25.32
CA LEU A 7 35.57 12.01 -25.20
C LEU A 7 34.83 12.52 -23.96
N LEU A 8 33.85 13.41 -24.16
CA LEU A 8 32.94 13.85 -23.11
C LEU A 8 31.83 12.80 -22.97
N ILE A 9 31.92 11.92 -21.97
CA ILE A 9 30.81 11.04 -21.60
C ILE A 9 29.88 11.88 -20.72
N ILE A 10 28.76 12.34 -21.29
CA ILE A 10 27.68 12.95 -20.52
C ILE A 10 26.84 11.80 -19.94
N LEU A 11 27.11 11.44 -18.69
CA LEU A 11 26.18 10.67 -17.88
C LEU A 11 25.04 11.61 -17.49
N MET A 12 23.91 11.52 -18.18
CA MET A 12 22.67 12.13 -17.69
C MET A 12 22.24 11.36 -16.44
N LEU A 13 22.54 11.93 -15.27
CA LEU A 13 21.98 11.52 -14.00
C LEU A 13 20.53 12.03 -13.95
N SER A 14 19.57 11.17 -14.26
CA SER A 14 18.21 11.37 -13.77
C SER A 14 18.23 11.03 -12.28
N SER A 15 18.28 12.06 -11.43
CA SER A 15 17.91 11.89 -10.02
C SER A 15 16.44 11.51 -10.01
N GLN A 16 16.12 10.25 -9.70
CA GLN A 16 14.74 9.92 -9.34
C GLN A 16 14.42 10.60 -8.00
N TYR A 17 13.21 11.16 -7.92
CA TYR A 17 12.73 11.90 -6.77
C TYR A 17 12.77 10.99 -5.53
N THR A 18 13.55 11.37 -4.52
CA THR A 18 13.70 10.64 -3.25
C THR A 18 12.76 11.18 -2.17
N ASN A 19 11.55 11.59 -2.52
CA ASN A 19 10.59 12.05 -1.53
C ASN A 19 9.35 11.19 -1.65
N ALA A 20 8.99 10.50 -0.57
CA ALA A 20 7.66 9.94 -0.40
C ALA A 20 6.65 11.08 -0.31
N GLY A 21 5.49 10.92 -0.95
CA GLY A 21 4.36 11.81 -0.76
C GLY A 21 3.81 11.68 0.66
N ALA A 22 3.32 12.78 1.21
CA ALA A 22 2.57 12.77 2.46
C ALA A 22 1.23 12.05 2.27
N TYR A 23 0.72 11.45 3.34
CA TYR A 23 -0.59 10.83 3.36
C TYR A 23 -1.40 11.42 4.53
N SER A 24 -2.66 11.78 4.27
CA SER A 24 -3.60 12.20 5.30
C SER A 24 -5.03 11.76 4.99
N ILE A 25 -5.84 11.60 6.03
CA ILE A 25 -7.26 11.29 5.93
C ILE A 25 -8.09 12.40 6.58
N THR A 26 -9.07 12.91 5.86
CA THR A 26 -10.06 13.86 6.36
C THR A 26 -11.45 13.25 6.29
N VAL A 27 -12.10 13.05 7.43
CA VAL A 27 -13.50 12.59 7.50
C VAL A 27 -14.45 13.78 7.59
N GLN A 28 -15.48 13.80 6.74
CA GLN A 28 -16.57 14.77 6.75
C GLN A 28 -17.88 14.06 7.10
N SER A 29 -18.59 14.56 8.10
CA SER A 29 -19.92 14.06 8.49
C SER A 29 -21.01 14.94 7.90
N ASP A 30 -22.12 14.34 7.46
CA ASP A 30 -23.32 15.05 6.98
C ASP A 30 -24.25 15.54 8.12
N GLY A 31 -23.82 15.39 9.37
CA GLY A 31 -24.59 15.75 10.56
C GLY A 31 -25.48 14.63 11.11
N SER A 32 -25.55 13.47 10.45
CA SER A 32 -26.20 12.27 10.99
C SER A 32 -25.37 11.55 12.06
N ILE A 33 -24.05 11.78 12.07
CA ILE A 33 -23.12 11.17 13.03
C ILE A 33 -23.05 12.01 14.31
N ASP A 34 -23.35 11.39 15.46
CA ASP A 34 -23.23 12.01 16.78
C ASP A 34 -21.76 12.22 17.21
N ALA A 35 -21.54 13.03 18.26
CA ALA A 35 -20.20 13.42 18.70
C ALA A 35 -19.34 12.24 19.21
N ASP A 36 -19.95 11.27 19.89
CA ASP A 36 -19.20 10.10 20.39
C ASP A 36 -18.77 9.23 19.21
N THR A 37 -19.67 9.03 18.25
CA THR A 37 -19.38 8.29 17.02
C THR A 37 -18.31 9.00 16.19
N LEU A 38 -18.36 10.33 16.09
CA LEU A 38 -17.31 11.12 15.43
C LEU A 38 -15.93 10.95 16.09
N SER A 39 -15.86 10.78 17.41
CA SER A 39 -14.60 10.47 18.09
C SER A 39 -14.00 9.15 17.60
N LEU A 40 -14.83 8.12 17.38
CA LEU A 40 -14.37 6.83 16.87
C LEU A 40 -13.81 6.94 15.45
N PHE A 41 -14.39 7.79 14.59
CA PHE A 41 -13.81 8.09 13.27
C PHE A 41 -12.43 8.75 13.39
N ASN A 42 -12.25 9.70 14.31
CA ASN A 42 -10.95 10.32 14.54
C ASN A 42 -9.92 9.31 15.05
N ASP A 43 -10.32 8.40 15.93
CA ASP A 43 -9.45 7.32 16.40
C ASP A 43 -9.06 6.37 15.27
N ALA A 44 -9.98 6.06 14.34
CA ALA A 44 -9.69 5.24 13.17
C ALA A 44 -8.75 5.95 12.19
N VAL A 45 -8.93 7.25 11.98
CA VAL A 45 -7.98 8.10 11.22
C VAL A 45 -6.59 8.03 11.85
N ASN A 46 -6.50 8.27 13.16
CA ASN A 46 -5.23 8.22 13.90
C ASN A 46 -4.56 6.83 13.78
N PHE A 47 -5.35 5.75 13.84
CA PHE A 47 -4.85 4.40 13.62
C PHE A 47 -4.25 4.28 12.22
N TRP A 48 -5.01 4.58 11.17
CA TRP A 48 -4.56 4.39 9.79
C TRP A 48 -3.37 5.28 9.44
N GLU A 49 -3.34 6.55 9.86
CA GLU A 49 -2.19 7.44 9.65
C GLU A 49 -0.94 7.02 10.45
N SER A 50 -1.11 6.28 11.56
CA SER A 50 0.03 5.71 12.29
C SER A 50 0.68 4.54 11.54
N LYS A 51 -0.09 3.86 10.67
CA LYS A 51 0.33 2.69 9.90
C LYS A 51 0.70 3.04 8.46
N ILE A 52 -0.04 3.91 7.80
CA ILE A 52 0.21 4.42 6.46
C ILE A 52 0.87 5.78 6.60
N ILE A 53 2.18 5.81 6.41
CA ILE A 53 3.02 6.96 6.74
C ILE A 53 3.46 7.77 5.50
N GLY A 54 2.93 7.42 4.33
CA GLY A 54 3.19 8.12 3.08
C GLY A 54 2.82 7.30 1.85
N THR A 55 3.19 7.81 0.67
CA THR A 55 3.06 7.12 -0.61
C THR A 55 4.42 6.79 -1.21
N GLN A 56 4.47 5.76 -2.04
CA GLN A 56 5.66 5.36 -2.80
C GLN A 56 5.95 6.32 -3.96
N GLU A 57 4.95 7.13 -4.32
CA GLU A 57 5.09 8.21 -5.28
C GLU A 57 5.47 9.52 -4.60
N TYR A 58 5.88 10.50 -5.41
CA TYR A 58 6.42 11.75 -4.90
C TYR A 58 5.35 12.79 -4.54
N PHE A 59 4.11 12.56 -4.95
CA PHE A 59 2.99 13.45 -4.68
C PHE A 59 2.18 12.92 -3.50
N GLY A 60 1.67 13.85 -2.70
CA GLY A 60 0.89 13.52 -1.51
C GLY A 60 -0.58 13.22 -1.82
N ILE A 61 -1.20 12.48 -0.91
CA ILE A 61 -2.63 12.13 -0.93
C ILE A 61 -3.30 12.73 0.30
N ASP A 62 -4.35 13.51 0.07
CA ASP A 62 -5.32 13.93 1.08
C ASP A 62 -6.64 13.23 0.77
N LEU A 63 -6.88 12.11 1.44
CA LEU A 63 -8.06 11.28 1.25
C LEU A 63 -9.25 11.88 1.99
N LYS A 64 -10.27 12.30 1.24
CA LYS A 64 -11.51 12.85 1.82
C LYS A 64 -12.60 11.80 1.88
N ILE A 65 -13.14 11.57 3.06
CA ILE A 65 -14.16 10.55 3.28
C ILE A 65 -15.45 11.20 3.74
N ASP A 66 -16.52 11.04 2.97
CA ASP A 66 -17.86 11.44 3.38
C ASP A 66 -18.50 10.29 4.17
N ALA A 67 -18.76 10.51 5.45
CA ALA A 67 -19.34 9.53 6.37
C ALA A 67 -20.77 9.91 6.77
N SER A 68 -21.66 8.93 6.79
CA SER A 68 -23.05 9.10 7.25
C SER A 68 -23.65 7.84 7.86
N THR A 69 -24.80 7.98 8.52
CA THR A 69 -25.58 6.87 9.09
C THR A 69 -26.99 6.79 8.47
N PRO A 70 -27.11 6.38 7.20
CA PRO A 70 -28.42 6.18 6.58
C PRO A 70 -29.07 4.90 7.08
N PHE A 71 -30.37 4.73 6.80
CA PHE A 71 -30.98 3.41 6.81
C PHE A 71 -30.44 2.59 5.62
N ILE A 72 -30.03 1.34 5.85
CA ILE A 72 -29.53 0.43 4.79
C ILE A 72 -30.48 -0.75 4.60
N ASP A 73 -30.55 -1.67 5.57
CA ASP A 73 -31.40 -2.86 5.53
C ASP A 73 -32.03 -3.24 6.88
N GLY A 74 -31.79 -2.45 7.92
CA GLY A 74 -32.29 -2.67 9.27
C GLY A 74 -31.28 -3.44 10.13
N ALA A 75 -31.75 -4.03 11.23
CA ALA A 75 -30.82 -4.59 12.20
C ALA A 75 -30.14 -5.91 11.76
N ASN A 76 -28.83 -6.03 12.00
CA ASN A 76 -27.96 -7.21 11.87
C ASN A 76 -27.59 -7.63 10.43
N GLY A 77 -28.03 -6.89 9.42
CA GLY A 77 -27.66 -7.11 8.02
C GLY A 77 -26.33 -6.43 7.71
N VAL A 78 -26.39 -5.44 6.82
CA VAL A 78 -25.22 -4.63 6.45
C VAL A 78 -24.93 -3.63 7.56
N LEU A 79 -23.92 -3.93 8.38
CA LEU A 79 -23.47 -3.03 9.46
C LEU A 79 -22.90 -1.71 8.92
N GLY A 80 -22.15 -1.82 7.83
CA GLY A 80 -21.44 -0.73 7.18
C GLY A 80 -21.20 -1.03 5.71
N SER A 81 -20.92 0.01 4.95
CA SER A 81 -20.45 -0.11 3.57
C SER A 81 -19.58 1.08 3.19
N ALA A 82 -18.54 0.80 2.42
CA ALA A 82 -17.63 1.82 1.96
C ALA A 82 -17.05 1.55 0.58
N TYR A 83 -16.66 2.63 -0.09
CA TYR A 83 -16.01 2.53 -1.40
C TYR A 83 -15.21 3.80 -1.71
N THR A 84 -14.18 3.63 -2.55
CA THR A 84 -13.48 4.74 -3.21
C THR A 84 -14.39 5.37 -4.27
N SER A 85 -14.65 6.67 -4.17
CA SER A 85 -15.52 7.42 -5.08
C SER A 85 -14.75 8.22 -6.13
N GLU A 86 -13.54 8.67 -5.80
CA GLU A 86 -12.61 9.30 -6.75
C GLU A 86 -11.19 8.78 -6.52
N GLN A 87 -10.46 8.60 -7.63
CA GLN A 87 -9.06 8.22 -7.62
C GLN A 87 -8.15 9.33 -8.18
N THR A 88 -6.87 9.25 -7.85
CA THR A 88 -5.84 10.14 -8.36
C THR A 88 -4.55 9.38 -8.66
N PHE A 89 -3.79 9.88 -9.64
CA PHE A 89 -2.51 9.34 -10.07
C PHE A 89 -1.67 10.41 -10.76
N ASP A 90 -0.36 10.19 -10.85
CA ASP A 90 0.51 10.98 -11.70
C ASP A 90 0.43 10.47 -13.16
N SER A 91 0.01 11.34 -14.08
CA SER A 91 -0.22 10.95 -15.48
C SER A 91 1.03 10.80 -16.34
N VAL A 92 2.21 11.13 -15.80
CA VAL A 92 3.49 11.10 -16.53
C VAL A 92 4.34 9.92 -16.09
N ILE A 93 4.48 9.70 -14.78
CA ILE A 93 5.35 8.69 -14.18
C ILE A 93 4.65 7.82 -13.12
N GLY A 94 3.35 8.01 -12.89
CA GLY A 94 2.60 7.27 -11.88
C GLY A 94 2.55 5.78 -12.17
N GLN A 95 2.76 4.99 -11.12
CA GLN A 95 2.72 3.53 -11.13
C GLN A 95 1.52 3.00 -10.34
N PHE A 96 0.94 3.84 -9.48
CA PHE A 96 -0.14 3.49 -8.59
C PHE A 96 -1.33 4.43 -8.77
N LEU A 97 -2.52 3.85 -8.56
CA LEU A 97 -3.76 4.60 -8.48
C LEU A 97 -4.18 4.66 -7.00
N TYR A 98 -4.36 5.87 -6.48
CA TYR A 98 -4.70 6.12 -5.09
C TYR A 98 -6.14 6.61 -4.94
N SER A 99 -6.76 6.31 -3.82
CA SER A 99 -8.04 6.90 -3.43
C SER A 99 -7.83 8.37 -3.04
N SER A 100 -8.59 9.29 -3.64
CA SER A 100 -8.60 10.71 -3.27
C SER A 100 -9.91 11.12 -2.60
N LYS A 101 -11.00 10.41 -2.90
CA LYS A 101 -12.26 10.52 -2.15
C LYS A 101 -12.90 9.16 -1.95
N GLY A 102 -13.67 9.03 -0.89
CA GLY A 102 -14.58 7.90 -0.70
C GLY A 102 -15.78 8.22 0.15
N VAL A 103 -16.61 7.20 0.32
CA VAL A 103 -17.86 7.27 1.08
C VAL A 103 -17.86 6.12 2.07
N MET A 104 -18.28 6.40 3.30
CA MET A 104 -18.62 5.38 4.31
C MET A 104 -20.05 5.59 4.80
N ARG A 105 -20.80 4.49 4.95
CA ARG A 105 -22.18 4.49 5.43
C ARG A 105 -22.35 3.39 6.46
N PHE A 106 -23.01 3.69 7.57
CA PHE A 106 -23.28 2.73 8.65
C PHE A 106 -24.78 2.66 8.88
N ASP A 107 -25.36 1.45 9.00
CA ASP A 107 -26.81 1.35 9.19
C ASP A 107 -27.21 1.95 10.54
N ILE A 108 -28.04 2.99 10.51
CA ILE A 108 -28.54 3.68 11.70
C ILE A 108 -29.21 2.72 12.70
N ASP A 109 -29.83 1.64 12.23
CA ASP A 109 -30.49 0.66 13.09
C ASP A 109 -29.49 -0.23 13.87
N ASP A 110 -28.22 -0.25 13.45
CA ASP A 110 -27.15 -1.04 14.07
C ASP A 110 -26.20 -0.20 14.93
N VAL A 111 -26.05 1.10 14.66
CA VAL A 111 -25.08 1.99 15.35
C VAL A 111 -25.20 1.91 16.87
N ALA A 112 -26.42 1.97 17.42
CA ALA A 112 -26.62 1.95 18.87
C ALA A 112 -26.16 0.63 19.52
N ARG A 113 -26.40 -0.51 18.86
CA ARG A 113 -25.95 -1.83 19.33
C ARG A 113 -24.43 -1.94 19.23
N LEU A 114 -23.85 -1.55 18.09
CA LEU A 114 -22.40 -1.59 17.89
C LEU A 114 -21.63 -0.72 18.89
N LYS A 115 -22.20 0.42 19.30
CA LYS A 115 -21.64 1.25 20.39
C LYS A 115 -21.70 0.54 21.73
N LEU A 116 -22.82 -0.10 22.04
CA LEU A 116 -23.00 -0.82 23.29
C LEU A 116 -22.04 -2.02 23.41
N ASP A 117 -21.86 -2.74 22.30
CA ASP A 117 -21.01 -3.92 22.21
C ASP A 117 -19.51 -3.57 22.08
N GLY A 118 -19.19 -2.29 21.86
CA GLY A 118 -17.81 -1.80 21.71
C GLY A 118 -17.18 -2.13 20.36
N THR A 119 -17.96 -2.57 19.38
CA THR A 119 -17.48 -3.04 18.06
C THR A 119 -17.62 -2.01 16.95
N LEU A 120 -18.27 -0.87 17.19
CA LEU A 120 -18.43 0.17 16.16
C LEU A 120 -17.08 0.70 15.65
N PHE A 121 -16.08 0.79 16.52
CA PHE A 121 -14.72 1.19 16.12
C PHE A 121 -14.15 0.22 15.07
N ASP A 122 -14.30 -1.08 15.29
CA ASP A 122 -13.78 -2.12 14.39
C ASP A 122 -14.47 -2.03 13.02
N VAL A 123 -15.79 -1.82 12.98
CA VAL A 123 -16.52 -1.62 11.72
C VAL A 123 -16.05 -0.34 11.02
N ILE A 124 -15.88 0.77 11.74
CA ILE A 124 -15.34 2.01 11.14
C ILE A 124 -13.94 1.78 10.57
N LEU A 125 -13.09 1.08 11.31
CA LEU A 125 -11.72 0.80 10.91
C LEU A 125 -11.67 -0.08 9.66
N HIS A 126 -12.53 -1.10 9.60
CA HIS A 126 -12.74 -1.98 8.46
C HIS A 126 -13.20 -1.21 7.21
N GLU A 127 -14.30 -0.44 7.33
CA GLU A 127 -14.85 0.33 6.20
C GLU A 127 -13.85 1.37 5.67
N MET A 128 -13.07 1.99 6.56
CA MET A 128 -12.05 2.94 6.17
C MET A 128 -10.94 2.27 5.34
N ALA A 129 -10.59 1.00 5.61
CA ALA A 129 -9.63 0.24 4.79
C ALA A 129 -10.10 0.12 3.32
N HIS A 130 -11.39 -0.14 3.10
CA HIS A 130 -11.98 -0.20 1.77
C HIS A 130 -11.94 1.14 1.04
N VAL A 131 -12.14 2.26 1.75
CA VAL A 131 -11.99 3.59 1.15
C VAL A 131 -10.54 3.85 0.74
N ILE A 132 -9.57 3.43 1.56
CA ILE A 132 -8.13 3.61 1.31
C ILE A 132 -7.70 2.82 0.06
N GLY A 133 -8.27 1.65 -0.16
CA GLY A 133 -8.05 0.86 -1.38
C GLY A 133 -8.09 -0.66 -1.20
N PHE A 134 -8.29 -1.16 0.01
CA PHE A 134 -8.35 -2.60 0.26
C PHE A 134 -9.57 -3.21 -0.43
N GLY A 135 -9.38 -4.24 -1.26
CA GLY A 135 -10.43 -4.85 -2.08
C GLY A 135 -10.90 -3.98 -3.26
N THR A 136 -10.95 -2.65 -3.08
CA THR A 136 -11.49 -1.70 -4.06
C THR A 136 -10.49 -1.26 -5.13
N LEU A 137 -9.18 -1.25 -4.80
CA LEU A 137 -8.09 -0.80 -5.68
C LEU A 137 -7.05 -1.89 -5.96
N TRP A 138 -7.35 -3.17 -5.72
CA TRP A 138 -6.44 -4.28 -6.01
C TRP A 138 -6.17 -4.49 -7.52
N ASN A 139 -7.14 -4.16 -8.37
CA ASN A 139 -6.99 -4.19 -9.83
C ASN A 139 -7.88 -3.10 -10.45
N PRO A 140 -7.50 -1.82 -10.32
CA PRO A 140 -8.29 -0.74 -10.83
C PRO A 140 -8.18 -0.71 -12.35
N THR A 141 -9.34 -0.69 -13.02
CA THR A 141 -9.39 -0.47 -14.47
C THR A 141 -9.60 1.01 -14.73
N PHE A 142 -8.61 1.67 -15.35
CA PHE A 142 -8.75 3.06 -15.79
C PHE A 142 -8.92 3.10 -17.32
N ASN A 143 -10.16 3.36 -17.76
CA ASN A 143 -10.50 3.43 -19.18
C ASN A 143 -10.26 4.84 -19.72
N ASN A 144 -9.07 5.12 -20.26
CA ASN A 144 -8.82 6.39 -20.96
C ASN A 144 -7.96 6.25 -22.23
N GLY A 145 -8.37 5.36 -23.15
CA GLY A 145 -7.84 5.30 -24.53
C GLY A 145 -6.42 4.73 -24.70
N GLY A 146 -5.74 4.45 -23.60
CA GLY A 146 -4.52 3.66 -23.46
C GLY A 146 -4.32 3.44 -21.97
N THR A 147 -4.15 2.22 -21.51
CA THR A 147 -4.23 1.90 -20.08
C THR A 147 -2.85 2.09 -19.44
N PRO A 148 -2.63 3.06 -18.53
CA PRO A 148 -1.56 2.90 -17.56
C PRO A 148 -1.87 1.62 -16.77
N GLN A 149 -0.97 0.64 -16.82
CA GLN A 149 -1.09 -0.52 -15.94
C GLN A 149 -0.69 -0.06 -14.53
N PHE A 150 -1.67 0.15 -13.68
CA PHE A 150 -1.48 0.39 -12.25
C PHE A 150 -1.27 -0.95 -11.52
N GLN A 151 -1.36 -0.94 -10.19
CA GLN A 151 -1.36 -2.16 -9.40
C GLN A 151 -2.37 -3.18 -9.94
N ASN A 152 -1.96 -4.45 -10.02
CA ASN A 152 -2.78 -5.56 -10.48
C ASN A 152 -2.41 -6.80 -9.66
N VAL A 153 -2.94 -6.82 -8.45
CA VAL A 153 -2.60 -7.81 -7.41
C VAL A 153 -3.72 -8.80 -7.15
N TYR A 154 -4.83 -8.69 -7.89
CA TYR A 154 -5.98 -9.58 -7.79
C TYR A 154 -6.75 -9.65 -9.10
N ILE A 155 -7.38 -10.78 -9.38
CA ILE A 155 -8.30 -10.94 -10.51
C ILE A 155 -9.64 -11.36 -9.92
N ASN A 156 -10.71 -10.62 -10.23
CA ASN A 156 -12.05 -10.92 -9.71
C ASN A 156 -12.46 -12.37 -10.06
N GLY A 157 -12.87 -13.13 -9.05
CA GLY A 157 -13.22 -14.54 -9.10
C GLY A 157 -12.04 -15.51 -9.00
N SER A 158 -10.79 -15.03 -8.85
CA SER A 158 -9.62 -15.93 -8.74
C SER A 158 -9.49 -16.54 -7.34
N GLY A 159 -9.89 -15.81 -6.29
CA GLY A 159 -9.61 -16.14 -4.90
C GLY A 159 -8.12 -16.05 -4.53
N GLN A 160 -7.30 -15.43 -5.40
CA GLN A 160 -5.85 -15.43 -5.30
C GLN A 160 -5.30 -14.00 -5.34
N TYR A 161 -5.00 -13.44 -4.17
CA TYR A 161 -4.25 -12.19 -4.04
C TYR A 161 -2.75 -12.44 -4.17
N THR A 162 -2.07 -11.67 -5.00
CA THR A 162 -0.69 -11.91 -5.44
C THR A 162 0.25 -10.72 -5.22
N GLY A 163 -0.16 -9.73 -4.42
CA GLY A 163 0.71 -8.62 -4.02
C GLY A 163 1.99 -9.12 -3.34
N ALA A 164 3.13 -8.60 -3.77
CA ALA A 164 4.44 -9.13 -3.40
C ALA A 164 4.79 -8.88 -1.93
N TYR A 165 4.43 -7.71 -1.39
CA TYR A 165 4.67 -7.37 0.01
C TYR A 165 3.80 -8.21 0.93
N ALA A 166 2.49 -8.27 0.72
CA ALA A 166 1.60 -9.06 1.56
C ALA A 166 1.92 -10.56 1.46
N LEU A 167 2.18 -11.07 0.25
CA LEU A 167 2.53 -12.49 0.06
C LEU A 167 3.82 -12.85 0.80
N ALA A 168 4.82 -11.96 0.84
CA ALA A 168 6.04 -12.21 1.60
C ALA A 168 5.76 -12.32 3.11
N ILE A 169 4.91 -11.46 3.67
CA ILE A 169 4.50 -11.54 5.08
C ILE A 169 3.68 -12.81 5.34
N TYR A 170 2.76 -13.15 4.45
CA TYR A 170 1.98 -14.38 4.54
C TYR A 170 2.87 -15.64 4.50
N GLN A 171 3.88 -15.65 3.62
CA GLN A 171 4.86 -16.72 3.53
C GLN A 171 5.70 -16.85 4.81
N GLU A 172 6.10 -15.72 5.39
CA GLU A 172 6.85 -15.65 6.64
C GLU A 172 6.06 -16.23 7.82
N ILE A 173 4.77 -15.87 7.93
CA ILE A 173 3.95 -16.22 9.10
C ILE A 173 3.33 -17.61 8.98
N PHE A 174 2.85 -18.00 7.80
CA PHE A 174 1.98 -19.16 7.65
C PHE A 174 2.53 -20.25 6.72
N ASN A 175 2.87 -19.89 5.49
CA ASN A 175 3.21 -20.87 4.47
C ASN A 175 4.33 -20.38 3.53
N PRO A 176 5.59 -20.75 3.80
CA PRO A 176 6.74 -20.33 2.99
C PRO A 176 6.68 -20.70 1.50
N SER A 177 5.80 -21.63 1.12
CA SER A 177 5.61 -22.07 -0.27
C SER A 177 4.34 -21.52 -0.93
N ALA A 178 3.60 -20.64 -0.25
CA ALA A 178 2.39 -20.03 -0.80
C ALA A 178 2.72 -19.19 -2.04
N THR A 179 1.85 -19.24 -3.04
CA THR A 179 1.97 -18.41 -4.25
C THR A 179 0.94 -17.29 -4.29
N HIS A 180 0.01 -17.27 -3.34
CA HIS A 180 -1.05 -16.28 -3.19
C HIS A 180 -1.59 -16.31 -1.75
N ILE A 181 -2.34 -15.27 -1.40
CA ILE A 181 -3.18 -15.19 -0.20
C ILE A 181 -4.62 -15.49 -0.62
N PRO A 182 -5.33 -16.40 0.09
CA PRO A 182 -6.75 -16.66 -0.17
C PRO A 182 -7.63 -15.42 0.03
N VAL A 183 -8.48 -15.16 -0.95
CA VAL A 183 -9.51 -14.10 -0.93
C VAL A 183 -10.88 -14.75 -0.93
N GLU A 184 -11.79 -14.19 -0.15
CA GLU A 184 -13.16 -14.66 -0.01
C GLU A 184 -13.90 -14.68 -1.37
N LEU A 185 -14.63 -15.76 -1.65
CA LEU A 185 -15.40 -15.92 -2.89
C LEU A 185 -16.91 -16.13 -2.64
N ASP A 186 -17.29 -16.40 -1.40
CA ASP A 186 -18.67 -16.58 -0.94
C ASP A 186 -19.23 -15.28 -0.34
N GLY A 187 -20.43 -15.34 0.27
CA GLY A 187 -21.06 -14.18 0.94
C GLY A 187 -21.72 -13.14 0.01
N GLY A 188 -21.57 -13.28 -1.32
CA GLY A 188 -22.20 -12.39 -2.30
C GLY A 188 -21.36 -11.14 -2.61
N SER A 189 -21.90 -10.19 -3.38
CA SER A 189 -21.12 -9.07 -3.92
C SER A 189 -20.58 -8.08 -2.89
N GLY A 190 -21.15 -8.05 -1.69
CA GLY A 190 -20.66 -7.23 -0.58
C GLY A 190 -19.47 -7.85 0.16
N THR A 191 -19.17 -9.13 -0.10
CA THR A 191 -18.18 -9.91 0.66
C THR A 191 -17.14 -10.53 -0.27
N ALA A 192 -17.58 -11.29 -1.27
CA ALA A 192 -16.69 -11.93 -2.24
C ALA A 192 -15.79 -10.90 -2.95
N ASN A 193 -14.53 -11.26 -3.16
CA ASN A 193 -13.53 -10.52 -3.93
C ASN A 193 -13.01 -9.23 -3.30
N ALA A 194 -13.45 -8.90 -2.07
CA ALA A 194 -13.04 -7.70 -1.37
C ALA A 194 -12.42 -7.96 0.01
N HIS A 195 -12.51 -9.20 0.50
CA HIS A 195 -12.10 -9.58 1.85
C HIS A 195 -11.10 -10.72 1.83
N TRP A 196 -10.33 -10.82 2.90
CA TRP A 196 -9.61 -12.05 3.17
C TRP A 196 -10.57 -13.21 3.43
N ASP A 197 -10.17 -14.41 2.98
CA ASP A 197 -10.94 -15.63 3.16
C ASP A 197 -11.13 -15.97 4.65
N GLU A 198 -12.38 -16.15 5.08
CA GLU A 198 -12.75 -16.47 6.45
C GLU A 198 -12.19 -17.82 6.93
N GLY A 199 -12.05 -18.78 6.01
CA GLY A 199 -11.50 -20.11 6.31
C GLY A 199 -10.00 -20.09 6.59
N PHE A 200 -9.31 -19.01 6.24
CA PHE A 200 -7.86 -18.87 6.44
C PHE A 200 -7.49 -17.79 7.45
N LEU A 201 -7.88 -16.52 7.21
CA LEU A 201 -7.57 -15.42 8.13
C LEU A 201 -8.67 -15.20 9.17
N GLY A 202 -9.88 -15.74 8.95
CA GLY A 202 -11.01 -15.65 9.89
C GLY A 202 -11.08 -16.77 10.93
N ASN A 203 -10.37 -17.90 10.78
CA ASN A 203 -10.41 -19.00 11.76
C ASN A 203 -9.16 -19.94 11.83
N ILE A 204 -8.92 -20.43 13.05
CA ILE A 204 -8.05 -21.53 13.57
C ILE A 204 -6.52 -21.30 13.71
N PHE A 205 -5.83 -20.50 12.90
CA PHE A 205 -4.36 -20.36 13.06
C PHE A 205 -3.89 -19.10 13.80
N LEU A 206 -4.77 -18.13 13.99
CA LEU A 206 -4.51 -16.92 14.76
C LEU A 206 -5.27 -16.97 16.08
N ALA A 207 -4.66 -16.41 17.14
CA ALA A 207 -5.31 -16.26 18.44
C ALA A 207 -6.50 -15.29 18.39
N GLU A 208 -6.50 -14.37 17.42
CA GLU A 208 -7.53 -13.36 17.18
C GLU A 208 -7.85 -13.33 15.67
N PRO A 209 -9.10 -13.04 15.27
CA PRO A 209 -9.50 -13.01 13.86
C PRO A 209 -8.99 -11.75 13.14
N GLU A 210 -8.69 -11.86 11.85
CA GLU A 210 -8.34 -10.71 11.00
C GLU A 210 -9.57 -9.81 10.77
N LEU A 211 -9.41 -8.50 10.91
CA LEU A 211 -10.52 -7.55 10.80
C LEU A 211 -11.04 -7.41 9.37
N LEU A 212 -10.21 -7.59 8.34
CA LEU A 212 -10.64 -7.46 6.94
C LEU A 212 -11.14 -8.76 6.30
N THR A 213 -11.66 -9.68 7.13
CA THR A 213 -12.51 -10.77 6.64
C THR A 213 -13.96 -10.29 6.49
N GLY A 214 -14.81 -11.07 5.82
CA GLY A 214 -16.15 -10.64 5.41
C GLY A 214 -17.17 -10.46 6.55
N TYR A 215 -16.87 -10.95 7.76
CA TYR A 215 -17.77 -10.91 8.90
C TYR A 215 -17.07 -10.34 10.14
N LEU A 216 -17.83 -9.53 10.89
CA LEU A 216 -17.35 -8.97 12.15
C LEU A 216 -17.19 -10.07 13.20
N HIS A 217 -15.99 -10.13 13.79
CA HIS A 217 -15.67 -11.01 14.91
C HIS A 217 -15.23 -10.19 16.13
N SER A 218 -15.42 -10.74 17.33
CA SER A 218 -14.89 -10.12 18.55
C SER A 218 -13.36 -10.15 18.59
N ASN A 219 -12.74 -9.11 19.14
CA ASN A 219 -11.29 -8.96 19.29
C ASN A 219 -10.51 -9.00 17.96
N ALA A 220 -11.17 -8.68 16.85
CA ALA A 220 -10.51 -8.65 15.55
C ALA A 220 -9.38 -7.61 15.51
N TYR A 221 -8.37 -7.85 14.68
CA TYR A 221 -7.25 -6.92 14.52
C TYR A 221 -6.81 -6.80 13.06
N ILE A 222 -6.14 -5.71 12.73
CA ILE A 222 -5.48 -5.52 11.43
C ILE A 222 -4.12 -6.22 11.47
N SER A 223 -3.94 -7.29 10.70
CA SER A 223 -2.65 -7.99 10.61
C SER A 223 -1.61 -7.26 9.78
N ASP A 224 -0.35 -7.67 9.94
CA ASP A 224 0.75 -7.23 9.09
C ASP A 224 0.57 -7.65 7.62
N ILE A 225 -0.24 -8.68 7.34
CA ILE A 225 -0.61 -9.05 5.95
C ILE A 225 -1.50 -7.96 5.36
N THR A 226 -2.52 -7.52 6.09
CA THR A 226 -3.36 -6.38 5.70
C THR A 226 -2.52 -5.12 5.52
N LEU A 227 -1.65 -4.79 6.47
CA LEU A 227 -0.78 -3.61 6.35
C LEU A 227 0.14 -3.70 5.13
N ALA A 228 0.78 -4.85 4.89
CA ALA A 228 1.64 -5.06 3.74
C ALA A 228 0.87 -5.00 2.41
N SER A 229 -0.42 -5.38 2.39
CA SER A 229 -1.27 -5.24 1.20
C SER A 229 -1.41 -3.78 0.76
N PHE A 230 -1.37 -2.80 1.67
CA PHE A 230 -1.34 -1.39 1.28
C PHE A 230 0.00 -0.98 0.65
N ALA A 231 1.11 -1.63 1.01
CA ALA A 231 2.37 -1.41 0.28
C ALA A 231 2.29 -1.92 -1.16
N ASP A 232 1.52 -2.99 -1.42
CA ASP A 232 1.25 -3.45 -2.78
C ASP A 232 0.36 -2.47 -3.58
N LEU A 233 -0.34 -1.55 -2.90
CA LEU A 233 -1.14 -0.48 -3.51
C LEU A 233 -0.39 0.86 -3.61
N GLY A 234 0.92 0.88 -3.33
CA GLY A 234 1.73 2.10 -3.46
C GLY A 234 1.79 2.95 -2.19
N TYR A 235 1.35 2.45 -1.04
CA TYR A 235 1.56 3.14 0.23
C TYR A 235 2.91 2.77 0.87
N ILE A 236 3.42 3.64 1.73
CA ILE A 236 4.50 3.31 2.66
C ILE A 236 3.87 2.98 4.00
N VAL A 237 4.15 1.78 4.50
CA VAL A 237 3.46 1.24 5.67
C VAL A 237 4.43 0.85 6.76
N ARG A 238 4.02 1.02 8.01
CA ARG A 238 4.70 0.55 9.21
C ARG A 238 3.96 -0.66 9.77
N LEU A 239 4.64 -1.79 9.81
CA LEU A 239 4.15 -3.03 10.40
C LEU A 239 4.11 -2.96 11.93
N SER A 240 3.45 -3.93 12.55
CA SER A 240 3.31 -4.07 14.00
C SER A 240 4.67 -4.19 14.72
N ASP A 241 5.64 -4.84 14.08
CA ASP A 241 7.02 -5.01 14.58
C ASP A 241 7.94 -3.80 14.31
N GLY A 242 7.41 -2.75 13.65
CA GLY A 242 8.14 -1.53 13.31
C GLY A 242 8.90 -1.56 11.99
N ARG A 243 8.91 -2.69 11.26
CA ARG A 243 9.42 -2.72 9.87
C ARG A 243 8.61 -1.74 9.01
N ILE A 244 9.29 -1.12 8.05
CA ILE A 244 8.66 -0.22 7.08
C ILE A 244 8.76 -0.86 5.69
N LEU A 245 7.62 -1.01 5.02
CA LEU A 245 7.51 -1.53 3.65
C LEU A 245 7.15 -0.42 2.67
N GLY A 246 7.32 -0.68 1.37
CA GLY A 246 7.05 0.29 0.30
C GLY A 246 8.15 1.35 0.13
N ILE A 247 9.26 1.28 0.87
CA ILE A 247 10.36 2.22 0.66
C ILE A 247 11.02 1.97 -0.70
N VAL A 248 10.93 2.95 -1.60
CA VAL A 248 11.64 2.91 -2.88
C VAL A 248 13.13 3.14 -2.61
N SER A 249 13.93 2.08 -2.61
CA SER A 249 15.39 2.19 -2.56
C SER A 249 15.90 2.71 -3.92
N SER A 250 16.70 3.77 -3.94
CA SER A 250 17.32 4.26 -5.17
C SER A 250 18.27 3.20 -5.76
N PRO A 251 17.99 2.64 -6.96
CA PRO A 251 18.92 1.69 -7.61
C PRO A 251 20.26 2.35 -7.97
N SER A 252 20.30 3.68 -8.04
CA SER A 252 21.45 4.46 -8.46
C SER A 252 22.57 4.53 -7.42
N THR A 253 22.31 4.43 -6.11
CA THR A 253 23.38 4.66 -5.12
C THR A 253 24.37 3.49 -5.06
N PHE A 254 23.89 2.24 -5.15
CA PHE A 254 24.75 1.05 -5.18
C PHE A 254 25.48 0.88 -6.52
N ALA A 255 24.81 1.14 -7.65
CA ALA A 255 25.42 1.09 -8.98
C ALA A 255 26.49 2.20 -9.15
N LEU A 256 26.26 3.41 -8.64
CA LEU A 256 27.22 4.52 -8.68
C LEU A 256 28.43 4.28 -7.77
N PHE A 257 28.26 3.68 -6.58
CA PHE A 257 29.40 3.28 -5.73
C PHE A 257 30.27 2.22 -6.42
N GLY A 258 29.65 1.21 -7.04
CA GLY A 258 30.36 0.18 -7.80
C GLY A 258 31.14 0.76 -8.97
N LEU A 259 30.49 1.58 -9.82
CA LEU A 259 31.13 2.24 -10.96
C LEU A 259 32.27 3.19 -10.55
N ALA A 260 32.10 3.95 -9.47
CA ALA A 260 33.15 4.83 -8.94
C ALA A 260 34.38 4.03 -8.47
N LEU A 261 34.17 2.90 -7.77
CA LEU A 261 35.27 2.01 -7.36
C LEU A 261 36.01 1.44 -8.58
N PHE A 262 35.30 0.94 -9.60
CA PHE A 262 35.93 0.39 -10.80
C PHE A 262 36.73 1.44 -11.59
N ILE A 263 36.26 2.69 -11.66
CA ILE A 263 36.98 3.78 -12.32
C ILE A 263 38.23 4.20 -11.54
N ILE A 264 38.16 4.26 -10.20
CA ILE A 264 39.31 4.60 -9.34
C ILE A 264 40.37 3.49 -9.40
N ILE A 265 39.96 2.22 -9.30
CA ILE A 265 40.85 1.04 -9.37
C ILE A 265 41.48 0.92 -10.76
N GLY A 266 40.69 1.07 -11.83
CA GLY A 266 41.17 1.00 -13.21
C GLY A 266 42.13 2.13 -13.59
N ARG A 267 41.96 3.34 -13.01
CA ARG A 267 42.89 4.47 -13.20
C ARG A 267 44.21 4.28 -12.44
N ARG A 268 44.19 3.64 -11.26
CA ARG A 268 45.40 3.28 -10.51
C ARG A 268 46.24 2.25 -11.27
N PHE A 269 45.61 1.16 -11.73
CA PHE A 269 46.30 0.09 -12.48
C PHE A 269 47.00 0.57 -13.76
N LYS A 270 46.36 1.46 -14.54
CA LYS A 270 46.98 2.02 -15.76
C LYS A 270 48.14 2.98 -15.48
N ARG A 271 48.18 3.61 -14.31
CA ARG A 271 49.25 4.53 -13.92
C ARG A 271 50.50 3.75 -13.49
N ASP A 272 50.33 2.66 -12.76
CA ASP A 272 51.45 1.82 -12.30
C ASP A 272 52.09 1.03 -13.44
N VAL A 273 51.30 0.57 -14.42
CA VAL A 273 51.84 -0.08 -15.64
C VAL A 273 52.65 0.89 -16.51
N LYS A 274 52.30 2.19 -16.55
CA LYS A 274 53.09 3.19 -17.30
C LYS A 274 54.40 3.58 -16.60
N ILE A 275 54.46 3.49 -15.27
CA ILE A 275 55.67 3.82 -14.50
C ILE A 275 56.71 2.68 -14.65
N ASN A 276 56.27 1.43 -14.73
CA ASN A 276 57.18 0.27 -14.86
C ASN A 276 57.74 0.02 -16.27
N VAL A 277 57.27 0.71 -17.31
CA VAL A 277 57.77 0.54 -18.70
C VAL A 277 58.84 1.59 -19.06
N LEU A 278 59.13 2.57 -18.18
CA LEU A 278 60.11 3.63 -18.42
C LEU A 278 61.49 3.42 -17.75
N SER A 279 61.75 2.26 -17.14
CA SER A 279 63.01 2.00 -16.39
C SER A 279 63.87 0.86 -16.91
N TYR A 280 63.79 0.50 -18.19
CA TYR A 280 64.80 -0.36 -18.83
C TYR A 280 65.18 0.18 -20.20
N ASN A 281 66.23 1.00 -20.23
CA ASN A 281 67.25 1.08 -21.28
C ASN A 281 68.14 2.30 -21.06
N VAL A 282 69.26 2.14 -20.34
CA VAL A 282 70.52 2.84 -20.62
C VAL A 282 71.69 1.95 -20.17
N LEU A 283 72.47 1.52 -21.18
CA LEU A 283 73.83 0.95 -21.20
C LEU A 283 74.06 -0.46 -20.62
#